data_AF-A0A2W2DYX7-F1
#
_entry.id   AF-A0A2W2DYX7-F1
#
_cell.length_a   1.000
_cell.length_b   1.000
_cell.length_c   1.000
_cell.angle_alpha   90.00
_cell.angle_beta   90.00
_cell.angle_gamma   90.00
#
_symmetry.space_group_name_H-M   'P 1'
#
loop_
_entity.id
_entity.type
_entity.pdbx_description
1 polymer ?
#
loop_
_entity_poly.entity_id
_entity_poly.type
_entity_poly.pdbx_seq_one_letter_code
_entity_poly.pdbx_strand_id
1 'polypeptide(L)'
;MARTNIFRNADDSETLDGWFDPDHAERYEEATRLIGIDCVGVLTGNPAEHQTLYRTPGGRWVLHRWSQWEGDADLYEFLSTGEARIWLITCRHDDAVAKYFGELSEEAGPGVGDIKMVP
;
A
#
# COMPACT_ATOMS: atom_id res chain seq x y z
N MET A 1 -11.07 -20.23 -3.71
CA MET A 1 -10.83 -19.06 -4.59
C MET A 1 -11.59 -17.88 -4.02
N ALA A 2 -10.97 -17.15 -3.09
CA ALA A 2 -11.51 -15.89 -2.62
C ALA A 2 -11.14 -14.84 -3.67
N ARG A 3 -12.14 -14.19 -4.27
CA ARG A 3 -11.93 -13.06 -5.18
C ARG A 3 -12.42 -11.80 -4.47
N THR A 4 -11.56 -10.79 -4.38
CA THR A 4 -11.91 -9.49 -3.83
C THR A 4 -11.96 -8.49 -4.96
N ASN A 5 -13.14 -7.93 -5.22
CA ASN A 5 -13.35 -6.89 -6.22
C ASN A 5 -12.94 -5.54 -5.64
N ILE A 6 -12.17 -4.78 -6.42
CA ILE A 6 -11.70 -3.45 -6.07
C ILE A 6 -12.48 -2.47 -6.91
N PHE A 7 -13.19 -1.57 -6.24
CA PHE A 7 -13.99 -0.54 -6.87
C PHE A 7 -13.30 0.80 -6.72
N ARG A 8 -13.23 1.55 -7.81
CA ARG A 8 -12.82 2.94 -7.81
C ARG A 8 -14.08 3.80 -7.87
N ASN A 9 -14.26 4.64 -6.86
CA ASN A 9 -15.31 5.65 -6.87
C ASN A 9 -14.90 6.77 -7.84
N ALA A 10 -15.62 6.88 -8.95
CA ALA A 10 -15.47 7.96 -9.91
C ALA A 10 -16.85 8.58 -10.15
N ASP A 11 -17.00 9.86 -9.80
CA ASP A 11 -18.18 10.68 -10.13
C ASP A 11 -19.51 9.98 -9.78
N ASP A 12 -19.70 9.67 -8.49
CA ASP A 12 -20.92 9.03 -7.95
C ASP A 12 -21.20 7.59 -8.47
N SER A 13 -20.26 6.98 -9.19
CA SER A 13 -20.35 5.60 -9.67
C SER A 13 -19.18 4.73 -9.22
N GLU A 14 -19.49 3.56 -8.68
CA GLU A 14 -18.51 2.52 -8.35
C GLU A 14 -18.13 1.77 -9.62
N THR A 15 -16.96 2.09 -10.18
CA THR A 15 -16.43 1.34 -11.33
C THR A 15 -15.51 0.24 -10.82
N LEU A 16 -15.71 -1.00 -11.29
CA LEU A 16 -14.78 -2.09 -11.01
C LEU A 16 -13.42 -1.78 -11.63
N ASP A 17 -12.45 -1.43 -10.79
CA ASP A 17 -11.07 -1.13 -11.19
C ASP A 17 -10.30 -2.44 -11.46
N GLY A 18 -10.62 -3.48 -10.69
CA GLY A 18 -10.09 -4.81 -10.89
C GLY A 18 -10.48 -5.77 -9.78
N TRP A 19 -9.77 -6.89 -9.71
CA TRP A 19 -9.93 -7.86 -8.64
C TRP A 19 -8.58 -8.49 -8.29
N PHE A 20 -8.47 -9.02 -7.08
CA PHE A 20 -7.32 -9.79 -6.64
C PHE A 20 -7.74 -10.98 -5.78
N ASP A 21 -6.86 -11.98 -5.71
CA ASP A 21 -7.03 -13.13 -4.82
C ASP A 21 -6.23 -12.90 -3.54
N PRO A 22 -6.85 -12.58 -2.39
CA PRO A 22 -6.13 -12.38 -1.13
C PRO A 22 -5.41 -13.64 -0.64
N ASP A 23 -5.90 -14.83 -0.99
CA ASP A 23 -5.31 -16.12 -0.61
C ASP A 23 -3.97 -16.40 -1.32
N HIS A 24 -3.77 -15.79 -2.50
CA HIS A 24 -2.54 -15.88 -3.28
C HIS A 24 -1.69 -14.61 -3.22
N ALA A 25 -2.11 -13.60 -2.44
CA ALA A 25 -1.40 -12.36 -2.27
C ALA A 25 -0.47 -12.42 -1.04
N GLU A 26 0.71 -11.81 -1.16
CA GLU A 26 1.57 -11.58 0.01
C GLU A 26 0.99 -10.42 0.81
N ARG A 27 0.73 -10.62 2.10
CA ARG A 27 0.15 -9.61 2.99
C ARG A 27 1.23 -8.96 3.86
N TYR A 28 1.14 -7.66 4.00
CA TYR A 28 1.97 -6.84 4.88
C TYR A 28 1.05 -6.10 5.83
N GLU A 29 1.25 -6.31 7.12
CA GLU A 29 0.49 -5.64 8.19
C GLU A 29 1.06 -4.25 8.42
N GLU A 30 0.21 -3.27 8.71
CA GLU A 30 0.71 -1.93 9.03
C GLU A 30 1.61 -1.97 10.27
N ALA A 31 2.57 -1.06 10.33
CA ALA A 31 3.21 -0.78 11.61
C ALA A 31 2.21 -0.05 12.51
N THR A 32 2.00 -0.59 13.69
CA THR A 32 1.35 0.12 14.78
C THR A 32 2.42 0.72 15.68
N ARG A 33 2.15 1.92 16.19
CA ARG A 33 2.97 2.58 17.21
C ARG A 33 2.15 2.68 18.48
N LEU A 34 2.76 2.26 19.59
CA LEU A 34 2.19 2.51 20.90
C LEU A 34 2.32 4.01 21.23
N ILE A 35 1.19 4.69 21.39
CA ILE A 35 1.12 6.05 21.93
C ILE A 35 0.37 5.98 23.26
N GLY A 36 1.11 5.99 24.37
CA GLY A 36 0.55 5.81 25.71
C GLY A 36 0.20 4.35 25.99
N ILE A 37 -1.10 4.05 26.18
CA ILE A 37 -1.63 2.69 26.37
C ILE A 37 -2.27 2.12 25.10
N ASP A 38 -2.32 2.90 24.03
CA ASP A 38 -3.08 2.59 22.82
C ASP A 38 -2.13 2.32 21.65
N CYS A 39 -2.45 1.31 20.84
CA CYS A 39 -1.70 0.97 19.63
C CYS A 39 -2.38 1.63 18.43
N VAL A 40 -1.81 2.72 17.93
CA VAL A 40 -2.34 3.43 16.76
C VAL A 40 -1.59 3.03 15.49
N GLY A 41 -2.28 2.90 14.37
CA GLY A 41 -1.63 2.71 13.06
C GLY A 41 -0.70 3.89 12.77
N VAL A 42 0.55 3.64 12.36
CA VAL A 42 1.51 4.73 12.05
C VAL A 42 1.01 5.59 10.88
N LEU A 43 0.20 5.01 10.00
CA LEU A 43 -0.31 5.66 8.79
C LEU A 43 -1.68 6.31 8.98
N THR A 44 -2.59 5.66 9.71
CA THR A 44 -3.92 6.22 10.02
C THR A 44 -3.88 7.20 11.20
N GLY A 45 -2.91 7.02 12.11
CA GLY A 45 -2.87 7.75 13.37
C GLY A 45 -4.04 7.41 14.30
N ASN A 46 -4.81 6.36 13.96
CA ASN A 46 -6.06 6.02 14.63
C ASN A 46 -5.96 4.60 15.24
N PRO A 47 -6.52 4.36 16.44
CA PRO A 47 -6.53 3.04 17.08
C PRO A 47 -7.37 2.00 16.36
N ALA A 48 -8.41 2.48 15.69
CA ALA A 48 -9.51 1.65 15.22
C ALA A 48 -9.60 1.51 13.70
N GLU A 49 -8.80 2.31 12.99
CA GLU A 49 -8.64 2.23 11.55
C GLU A 49 -7.33 1.55 11.25
N HIS A 50 -7.45 0.42 10.57
CA HIS A 50 -6.35 -0.43 10.22
C HIS A 50 -6.10 -0.44 8.72
N GLN A 51 -4.83 -0.67 8.37
CA GLN A 51 -4.39 -0.81 7.00
C GLN A 51 -3.61 -2.10 6.80
N THR A 52 -3.83 -2.75 5.67
CA THR A 52 -3.10 -3.93 5.27
C THR A 52 -2.75 -3.80 3.79
N LEU A 53 -1.47 -3.97 3.47
CA LEU A 53 -1.00 -3.89 2.10
C LEU A 53 -0.85 -5.31 1.54
N TYR A 54 -1.53 -5.58 0.43
CA TYR A 54 -1.45 -6.83 -0.30
C TYR A 54 -0.64 -6.66 -1.58
N ARG A 55 0.22 -7.63 -1.85
CA ARG A 55 0.97 -7.75 -3.08
C ARG A 55 0.45 -8.92 -3.88
N THR A 56 -0.11 -8.65 -5.06
CA THR A 56 -0.62 -9.71 -5.94
C THR A 56 0.54 -10.43 -6.66
N PRO A 57 0.39 -11.68 -7.09
CA PRO A 57 1.43 -12.36 -7.88
C PRO A 57 1.74 -11.64 -9.20
N GLY A 58 0.80 -10.83 -9.70
CA GLY A 58 0.87 -10.17 -11.01
C GLY A 58 1.54 -8.79 -11.06
N GLY A 59 2.20 -8.32 -10.00
CA GLY A 59 2.84 -6.98 -10.06
C GLY A 59 2.13 -5.84 -9.32
N ARG A 60 0.89 -6.04 -8.88
CA ARG A 60 0.04 -4.97 -8.31
C ARG A 60 0.09 -4.94 -6.79
N TRP A 61 -0.14 -3.74 -6.25
CA TRP A 61 -0.27 -3.46 -4.83
C TRP A 61 -1.70 -3.04 -4.52
N VAL A 62 -2.27 -3.60 -3.46
CA VAL A 62 -3.63 -3.35 -3.03
C VAL A 62 -3.61 -2.94 -1.57
N LEU A 63 -4.04 -1.73 -1.28
CA LEU A 63 -4.29 -1.29 0.09
C LEU A 63 -5.69 -1.72 0.50
N HIS A 64 -5.77 -2.38 1.64
CA HIS A 64 -7.01 -2.71 2.32
C HIS A 64 -7.09 -1.86 3.58
N ARG A 65 -8.07 -0.99 3.64
CA ARG A 65 -8.42 -0.19 4.82
C ARG A 65 -9.63 -0.84 5.46
N TRP A 66 -9.53 -1.14 6.75
CA TRP A 66 -10.61 -1.77 7.50
C TRP A 66 -10.67 -1.19 8.89
N SER A 67 -11.85 -1.15 9.47
CA SER A 67 -12.03 -0.68 10.83
C SER A 67 -12.52 -1.81 11.72
N GLN A 68 -12.13 -1.80 12.98
CA GLN A 68 -12.59 -2.81 13.96
C GLN A 68 -14.04 -2.61 14.41
N TRP A 69 -14.68 -1.51 14.03
CA TRP A 69 -16.06 -1.17 14.41
C TRP A 69 -17.08 -1.83 13.49
N GLU A 70 -18.08 -2.48 14.08
CA GLU A 70 -19.22 -3.04 13.33
C GLU A 70 -19.98 -1.94 12.57
N GLY A 71 -20.03 -2.06 11.25
CA GLY A 71 -20.75 -1.14 10.36
C GLY A 71 -19.86 -0.27 9.47
N ASP A 72 -18.55 -0.25 9.70
CA ASP A 72 -17.61 0.40 8.80
C ASP A 72 -17.30 -0.50 7.59
N ALA A 73 -17.20 0.07 6.40
CA ALA A 73 -16.99 -0.69 5.18
C ALA A 73 -15.50 -0.89 4.90
N ASP A 74 -15.09 -2.15 4.69
CA ASP A 74 -13.77 -2.46 4.15
C ASP A 74 -13.57 -1.78 2.79
N LEU A 75 -12.48 -1.03 2.66
CA LEU A 75 -12.16 -0.29 1.46
C LEU A 75 -10.87 -0.82 0.85
N TYR A 76 -10.96 -1.29 -0.39
CA TYR A 76 -9.82 -1.79 -1.15
C TYR A 76 -9.48 -0.81 -2.25
N GLU A 77 -8.18 -0.54 -2.45
CA GLU A 77 -7.69 0.40 -3.44
C GLU A 77 -6.38 -0.09 -4.04
N PHE A 78 -6.20 0.06 -5.36
CA PHE A 78 -4.91 -0.21 -5.98
C PHE A 78 -3.95 0.95 -5.73
N LEU A 79 -2.77 0.63 -5.20
CA LEU A 79 -1.69 1.59 -5.02
C LEU A 79 -0.70 1.52 -6.18
N SER A 80 -0.14 2.69 -6.48
CA SER A 80 1.04 2.79 -7.34
C SER A 80 2.25 2.18 -6.64
N THR A 81 3.21 1.71 -7.41
CA THR A 81 4.51 1.21 -6.91
C THR A 81 5.17 2.22 -5.96
N GLY A 82 5.17 3.52 -6.29
CA GLY A 82 5.72 4.56 -5.43
C GLY A 82 5.00 4.69 -4.08
N GLU A 83 3.67 4.59 -4.07
CA GLU A 83 2.86 4.67 -2.85
C GLU A 83 3.07 3.43 -1.96
N ALA A 84 3.10 2.24 -2.56
CA ALA A 84 3.40 1.01 -1.85
C ALA A 84 4.81 1.02 -1.23
N ARG A 85 5.79 1.61 -1.92
CA ARG A 85 7.15 1.80 -1.37
C ARG A 85 7.12 2.66 -0.11
N ILE A 86 6.46 3.82 -0.18
CA ILE A 86 6.36 4.74 0.96
C ILE A 86 5.64 4.06 2.13
N TRP A 87 4.57 3.31 1.84
CA TRP A 87 3.83 2.54 2.83
C TRP A 87 4.74 1.54 3.55
N LEU A 88 5.49 0.72 2.80
CA LEU A 88 6.38 -0.29 3.39
C LEU A 88 7.52 0.32 4.21
N ILE A 89 8.13 1.41 3.74
CA ILE A 89 9.15 2.16 4.49
C ILE A 89 8.56 2.70 5.79
N THR A 90 7.36 3.28 5.72
CA THR A 90 6.66 3.82 6.89
C THR A 90 6.33 2.71 7.89
N CYS A 91 5.96 1.53 7.38
CA CYS A 91 5.68 0.36 8.18
C CYS A 91 6.91 -0.46 8.60
N ARG A 92 8.14 0.04 8.33
CA ARG A 92 9.41 -0.64 8.65
C ARG A 92 9.51 -2.07 8.09
N HIS A 93 8.89 -2.30 6.94
CA HIS A 93 9.06 -3.53 6.16
C HIS A 93 10.25 -3.40 5.21
N ASP A 94 11.42 -3.08 5.75
CA ASP A 94 12.64 -2.82 4.97
C ASP A 94 13.06 -4.03 4.11
N ASP A 95 12.80 -5.26 4.60
CA ASP A 95 13.02 -6.50 3.83
C ASP A 95 12.15 -6.57 2.58
N ALA A 96 10.85 -6.24 2.71
CA ALA A 96 9.95 -6.19 1.57
C ALA A 96 10.34 -5.07 0.59
N VAL A 97 10.75 -3.90 1.12
CA VAL A 97 11.26 -2.81 0.28
C VAL A 97 12.45 -3.30 -0.54
N ALA A 98 13.45 -3.93 0.08
CA ALA A 98 14.61 -4.49 -0.59
C ALA A 98 14.22 -5.57 -1.63
N LYS A 99 13.28 -6.44 -1.29
CA LYS A 99 12.81 -7.55 -2.14
C LYS A 99 12.09 -7.07 -3.41
N TYR A 100 11.20 -6.08 -3.34
CA TYR A 100 10.39 -5.65 -4.49
C TYR A 100 10.89 -4.39 -5.19
N PHE A 101 11.58 -3.50 -4.47
CA PHE A 101 12.05 -2.22 -5.01
C PHE A 101 13.57 -2.21 -5.23
N GLY A 102 14.27 -3.24 -4.78
CA GLY A 102 15.73 -3.30 -4.75
C GLY A 102 16.31 -2.64 -3.50
N GLU A 103 17.61 -2.84 -3.28
CA GLU A 103 18.35 -2.13 -2.24
C GLU A 103 18.10 -0.62 -2.41
N LEU A 104 17.74 0.06 -1.33
CA LEU A 104 17.64 1.52 -1.27
C LEU A 104 19.02 2.08 -1.63
N SER A 105 19.29 2.24 -2.93
CA SER A 105 20.51 2.91 -3.40
C SER A 105 20.53 4.27 -2.73
N GLU A 106 21.53 4.49 -1.88
CA GLU A 106 21.64 5.66 -0.99
C GLU A 106 21.64 7.00 -1.74
N GLU A 107 21.70 6.99 -3.08
CA GLU A 107 21.77 8.18 -3.91
C GLU A 107 20.98 7.98 -5.21
N ALA A 108 19.74 8.46 -5.25
CA ALA A 108 19.02 8.77 -6.49
C ALA A 108 18.31 10.11 -6.31
N GLY A 109 19.09 11.20 -6.40
CA GLY A 109 18.55 12.54 -6.57
C GLY A 109 17.68 12.65 -7.84
N PRO A 110 16.80 13.65 -7.93
CA PRO A 110 15.90 13.80 -9.07
C PRO A 110 16.67 14.04 -10.37
N GLY A 111 16.71 13.02 -11.23
CA GLY A 111 16.79 13.12 -12.68
C GLY A 111 18.07 13.70 -13.29
N VAL A 112 19.00 12.83 -13.69
CA VAL A 112 19.78 13.08 -14.92
C VAL A 112 18.98 12.50 -16.09
N GLY A 113 17.92 13.23 -16.44
CA GLY A 113 17.30 13.10 -17.75
C GLY A 113 18.12 13.95 -18.73
N ASP A 114 18.75 13.29 -19.69
CA ASP A 114 19.21 13.82 -20.98
C ASP A 114 19.08 15.34 -21.18
N ILE A 115 20.14 16.08 -20.87
CA ILE A 115 20.42 17.32 -21.60
C ILE A 115 21.47 16.96 -22.64
N LYS A 116 21.02 16.55 -23.83
CA LYS A 116 21.89 16.49 -25.00
C LYS A 116 22.41 17.91 -25.29
N MET A 117 23.61 18.22 -24.80
CA MET A 117 24.47 19.21 -25.45
C MET A 117 24.91 18.60 -26.78
N VAL A 118 24.20 18.99 -27.83
CA VAL A 118 24.68 18.85 -29.21
C VAL A 118 25.76 19.92 -29.45
N PRO A 119 26.83 19.58 -30.20
CA PRO A 119 27.99 20.44 -30.42
C PRO A 119 27.70 21.69 -31.28
#